data_AF-A0A937VH52-F1
#
_entry.id   AF-A0A937VH52-F1
#
_cell.length_a   1.000
_cell.length_b   1.000
_cell.length_c   1.000
_cell.angle_alpha   90.00
_cell.angle_beta   90.00
_cell.angle_gamma   90.00
#
_symmetry.space_group_name_H-M   'P 1'
#
loop_
_entity.id
_entity.type
_entity.pdbx_description
1 polymer ?
#
loop_
_entity_poly.entity_id
_entity_poly.type
_entity_poly.pdbx_seq_one_letter_code
_entity_poly.pdbx_strand_id
1 'polypeptide(L)' 'MSKSQISKSANQQSANQQSGRPCHVLFLTQAFPRDADDLIGAFLLHLGQRLATEGVAVRVLAPHAAGLPSQETL' A
#
# COMPACT_ATOMS: atom_id res chain seq x y z
N MET A 1 27.30 19.54 43.80
CA MET A 1 25.97 19.59 43.16
C MET A 1 26.16 19.84 41.66
N SER A 2 25.97 18.84 40.79
CA SER A 2 25.67 19.08 39.36
C SER A 2 25.20 17.76 38.72
N LYS A 3 23.90 17.49 38.80
CA LYS A 3 23.20 16.46 38.03
C LYS A 3 22.26 17.19 37.07
N SER A 4 22.76 17.65 35.93
CA SER A 4 21.94 18.41 34.96
C SER A 4 22.21 18.04 33.50
N GLN A 5 22.56 16.77 33.23
CA GLN A 5 22.82 16.31 31.85
C GLN A 5 22.12 15.01 31.41
N ILE A 6 21.23 14.42 32.22
CA ILE A 6 20.64 13.10 31.87
C ILE A 6 19.27 13.21 31.14
N SER A 7 18.60 14.37 31.13
CA SER A 7 17.22 14.45 30.59
C SER A 7 17.11 14.74 29.08
N LYS A 8 18.20 14.84 28.31
CA LYS A 8 18.13 15.23 26.88
C LYS A 8 17.92 14.07 25.89
N SER A 9 17.99 12.81 26.33
CA SER A 9 17.96 11.65 25.42
C SER A 9 16.55 11.11 25.12
N ALA A 10 15.52 11.53 25.85
CA ALA A 10 14.17 10.98 25.69
C ALA A 10 13.26 11.76 24.71
N ASN A 11 13.66 12.94 24.25
CA ASN A 11 12.77 13.85 23.52
C ASN A 11 13.06 13.97 22.01
N GLN A 12 13.92 13.11 21.46
CA GLN A 12 14.28 13.12 20.02
C GLN A 12 13.53 12.07 19.19
N GLN A 13 12.74 11.18 19.80
CA GLN A 13 12.01 10.14 19.06
C GLN A 13 10.62 10.57 18.56
N SER A 14 10.12 11.75 18.97
CA SER A 14 8.79 12.24 18.55
C SER A 14 8.83 13.12 17.29
N ALA A 15 10.00 13.40 16.73
CA ALA A 15 10.20 14.39 15.67
C ALA A 15 10.18 13.84 14.22
N ASN A 16 9.98 12.53 14.04
CA ASN A 16 9.94 11.92 12.70
C ASN A 16 8.52 11.53 12.24
N GLN A 17 7.52 12.28 12.71
CA GLN A 17 6.21 12.26 12.06
C GLN A 17 6.36 13.04 10.77
N GLN A 18 6.74 12.33 9.70
CA GLN A 18 6.77 12.83 8.34
C GLN A 18 5.43 13.54 8.08
N SER A 19 5.42 14.87 8.05
CA SER A 19 4.32 15.68 7.53
C SER A 19 4.25 15.53 6.01
N GLY A 20 4.22 14.28 5.53
CA GLY A 20 4.10 13.94 4.14
C GLY A 20 2.62 13.99 3.76
N ARG A 21 2.30 14.64 2.64
CA ARG A 21 0.97 14.48 2.04
C ARG A 21 0.65 12.98 1.93
N PRO A 22 -0.61 12.57 2.12
CA PRO A 22 -0.99 11.17 1.98
C PRO A 22 -0.51 10.64 0.64
N CYS A 23 0.21 9.51 0.67
CA CYS A 23 0.70 8.86 -0.53
C CYS A 23 -0.47 8.12 -1.20
N HIS A 24 -0.66 8.36 -2.50
CA HIS A 24 -1.72 7.74 -3.30
C HIS A 24 -1.09 6.89 -4.40
N VAL A 25 -1.58 5.67 -4.57
CA VAL A 25 -1.13 4.74 -5.61
C VAL A 25 -2.34 4.27 -6.42
N LEU A 26 -2.20 4.28 -7.74
CA LEU A 26 -3.14 3.68 -8.68
C LEU A 26 -2.43 2.54 -9.44
N PHE A 27 -2.92 1.32 -9.28
CA PHE A 27 -2.56 0.23 -10.18
C PHE A 27 -3.49 0.25 -11.39
N LEU A 28 -2.94 0.57 -12.56
CA LEU A 28 -3.58 0.35 -13.85
C LEU A 28 -3.04 -0.97 -14.42
N THR A 29 -3.88 -1.99 -14.48
CA THR A 29 -3.45 -3.36 -14.77
C THR A 29 -4.46 -4.11 -15.61
N GLN A 30 -3.99 -5.02 -16.46
CA GLN A 30 -4.84 -5.98 -17.18
C GLN A 30 -5.22 -7.21 -16.33
N ALA A 31 -4.51 -7.44 -15.22
CA ALA A 31 -4.67 -8.59 -14.35
C ALA A 31 -4.99 -8.15 -12.91
N PHE A 32 -6.05 -8.70 -12.34
CA PHE A 32 -6.44 -8.57 -10.94
C PHE A 32 -7.22 -9.85 -10.57
N PRO A 33 -7.10 -10.40 -9.35
CA PRO A 33 -7.50 -11.79 -9.07
C PRO A 33 -8.93 -12.06 -9.50
N ARG A 34 -9.10 -13.07 -10.37
CA ARG A 34 -10.41 -13.52 -10.87
C ARG A 34 -10.89 -14.79 -10.18
N ASP A 35 -9.94 -15.69 -9.92
CA ASP A 35 -10.08 -16.94 -9.21
C ASP A 35 -8.85 -17.16 -8.32
N ALA A 36 -8.84 -18.27 -7.58
CA ALA A 36 -7.79 -18.58 -6.62
C ALA A 36 -6.43 -18.90 -7.28
N ASP A 37 -6.41 -19.22 -8.57
CA ASP A 37 -5.21 -19.67 -9.29
C ASP A 37 -4.54 -18.53 -10.09
N ASP A 38 -5.13 -17.33 -10.13
CA ASP A 38 -4.54 -16.14 -10.75
C ASP A 38 -3.34 -15.60 -9.96
N LEU A 39 -2.16 -16.14 -10.25
CA LEU A 39 -0.90 -15.76 -9.61
C LEU A 39 -0.53 -14.28 -9.80
N ILE A 40 -0.81 -13.71 -10.98
CA ILE A 40 -0.45 -12.32 -11.30
C ILE A 40 -1.39 -11.37 -10.56
N GLY A 41 -2.69 -11.65 -10.60
CA GLY A 41 -3.68 -10.93 -9.81
C GLY A 41 -3.37 -11.00 -8.32
N ALA A 42 -3.07 -12.19 -7.79
CA ALA A 42 -2.79 -12.40 -6.38
C ALA A 42 -1.60 -11.56 -5.89
N PHE A 43 -0.55 -11.44 -6.70
CA PHE A 43 0.58 -10.56 -6.39
C PHE A 43 0.14 -9.10 -6.21
N LEU A 44 -0.64 -8.55 -7.15
CA LEU A 44 -1.11 -7.16 -7.09
C LEU A 44 -2.03 -6.91 -5.90
N LEU A 45 -2.89 -7.88 -5.58
CA LEU A 45 -3.74 -7.83 -4.39
C LEU A 45 -2.89 -7.77 -3.11
N HIS A 46 -1.93 -8.69 -2.95
CA HIS A 46 -1.07 -8.72 -1.77
C HIS A 46 -0.24 -7.44 -1.64
N LEU A 47 0.35 -6.95 -2.74
CA LEU A 47 1.10 -5.71 -2.72
C LEU A 47 0.23 -4.53 -2.29
N GLY A 48 -0.96 -4.38 -2.87
CA GLY A 48 -1.89 -3.32 -2.51
C GLY A 48 -2.33 -3.38 -1.05
N GLN A 49 -2.59 -4.57 -0.53
CA GLN A 49 -2.91 -4.78 0.88
C GLN A 49 -1.77 -4.36 1.81
N ARG A 50 -0.52 -4.73 1.50
CA ARG A 50 0.63 -4.33 2.34
C ARG A 50 0.86 -2.82 2.31
N LEU A 51 0.73 -2.18 1.15
CA LEU A 51 0.82 -0.72 1.05
C LEU A 51 -0.29 -0.03 1.86
N ALA A 52 -1.51 -0.56 1.85
CA ALA A 52 -2.59 -0.03 2.66
C ALA A 52 -2.30 -0.13 4.17
N THR A 53 -1.64 -1.20 4.63
CA THR A 53 -1.20 -1.32 6.04
C THR A 53 -0.13 -0.30 6.44
N GLU A 54 0.58 0.27 5.46
CA GLU A 54 1.57 1.34 5.66
C GLU A 54 0.96 2.75 5.53
N GLY A 55 -0.37 2.86 5.44
CA GLY A 55 -1.08 4.14 5.34
C GLY A 55 -1.13 4.74 3.93
N VAL A 56 -0.81 3.96 2.90
CA VAL A 56 -0.92 4.37 1.50
C VAL A 56 -2.36 4.18 1.01
N ALA A 57 -2.94 5.19 0.37
CA ALA A 57 -4.25 5.07 -0.26
C ALA A 57 -4.12 4.40 -1.64
N VAL A 58 -4.51 3.13 -1.72
CA VAL A 58 -4.38 2.31 -2.94
C VAL A 58 -5.73 2.21 -3.67
N ARG A 59 -5.69 2.40 -4.99
CA ARG A 59 -6.80 2.10 -5.90
C ARG A 59 -6.32 1.19 -7.02
N VAL A 60 -7.22 0.36 -7.53
CA VAL A 60 -6.96 -0.50 -8.69
C VAL A 60 -7.97 -0.16 -9.77
N LEU A 61 -7.48 0.04 -10.98
CA LEU A 61 -8.28 0.10 -12.19
C LEU A 61 -7.85 -1.06 -13.08
N ALA A 62 -8.74 -2.03 -13.23
CA ALA A 62 -8.56 -3.16 -14.12
C ALA A 62 -9.75 -3.23 -15.08
N PRO A 63 -9.54 -3.64 -16.35
CA PRO A 63 -10.64 -3.89 -17.29
C PRO A 63 -11.59 -4.98 -16.80
N HIS A 64 -11.16 -5.81 -15.84
CA HIS A 64 -11.82 -7.04 -15.49
C HIS A 64 -12.58 -6.94 -14.15
N ALA A 65 -13.90 -6.85 -14.23
CA ALA A 65 -14.84 -6.98 -13.12
C ALA A 65 -15.47 -8.39 -13.09
N ALA A 66 -16.05 -8.77 -11.96
CA ALA A 66 -16.81 -10.01 -11.85
C ALA A 66 -17.93 -10.05 -12.93
N GLY A 67 -18.00 -11.16 -13.68
CA GLY A 67 -18.95 -11.34 -14.77
C GLY A 67 -18.46 -10.90 -16.16
N LEU A 68 -17.24 -10.36 -16.28
CA LEU A 68 -16.62 -10.10 -17.58
C LEU A 68 -15.93 -11.36 -18.15
N PRO A 69 -15.85 -11.49 -19.50
CA PRO A 69 -15.28 -12.68 -20.14
C PRO A 69 -13.81 -12.89 -19.79
N SER A 70 -13.45 -14.11 -19.40
CA SER A 70 -12.07 -14.46 -19.06
C SER A 70 -11.08 -14.28 -20.21
N GLN A 71 -11.58 -14.26 -21.45
CA GLN A 71 -10.78 -14.10 -22.67
C GLN A 71 -11.44 -13.06 -23.58
N GLU A 72 -10.65 -12.07 -24.01
CA GLU A 72 -11.05 -11.12 -25.04
C GLU A 72 -10.70 -11.70 -26.42
N THR A 73 -11.66 -11.64 -27.35
CA THR A 73 -11.51 -12.08 -28.75
C THR A 73 -11.87 -10.92 -29.67
N LEU A 74 -11.17 -10.81 -30.80
CA LEU A 74 -11.47 -9.83 -31.85
C LEU A 74 -12.55 -10.34 -32.80
#